data_AF-A0A918JMS5-F1
#
_entry.id   AF-A0A918JMS5-F1
#
_cell.length_a   1.000
_cell.length_b   1.000
_cell.length_c   1.000
_cell.angle_alpha   90.00
_cell.angle_beta   90.00
_cell.angle_gamma   90.00
#
_symmetry.space_group_name_H-M   'P 1'
#
loop_
_entity.id
_entity.type
_entity.pdbx_description
1 polymer ?
#
loop_
_entity_poly.entity_id
_entity_poly.type
_entity_poly.pdbx_seq_one_letter_code
_entity_poly.pdbx_strand_id
1 'polypeptide(L)'
;MQLNIKDLVIDTSAIDSKKLLKAWEWLIPFETEIIMITQTGDAFLMEKDNGSILFLDTLDGELEVLADSLESFQQLLEDEAFVIDYFSCELIAPLLHHQLPPNTVYGLKTPPVLGGEYHSANLEIFDVEHHFSDMGMLWEEIGNIKIDEDSDENRNE
;
A
#
# COMPACT_ATOMS: atom_id res chain seq x y z
N MET A 1 -9.42 -23.52 2.33
CA MET A 1 -9.74 -22.40 3.22
C MET A 1 -10.32 -21.34 2.32
N GLN A 2 -11.54 -20.87 2.57
CA GLN A 2 -12.14 -19.83 1.74
C GLN A 2 -11.67 -18.49 2.31
N LEU A 3 -10.83 -17.75 1.56
CA LEU A 3 -10.41 -16.40 1.94
C LEU A 3 -11.61 -15.47 1.84
N ASN A 4 -11.83 -14.65 2.86
CA ASN A 4 -12.85 -13.62 2.87
C ASN A 4 -12.14 -12.27 2.91
N ILE A 5 -12.44 -11.38 1.96
CA ILE A 5 -11.81 -10.05 1.86
C ILE A 5 -11.91 -9.28 3.18
N LYS A 6 -13.00 -9.46 3.95
CA LYS A 6 -13.16 -8.81 5.27
C LYS A 6 -12.10 -9.19 6.28
N ASP A 7 -11.48 -10.36 6.14
CA ASP A 7 -10.41 -10.83 7.02
C ASP A 7 -9.03 -10.32 6.57
N LEU A 8 -8.96 -9.63 5.42
CA LEU A 8 -7.74 -9.10 4.80
C LEU A 8 -7.68 -7.57 4.80
N VAL A 9 -8.72 -6.91 5.32
CA VAL A 9 -8.82 -5.44 5.39
C VAL A 9 -9.06 -4.98 6.82
N ILE A 10 -8.75 -3.71 7.09
CA ILE A 10 -9.10 -3.06 8.35
C ILE A 10 -10.47 -2.37 8.25
N ASP A 11 -11.08 -2.07 9.40
CA ASP A 11 -12.25 -1.19 9.44
C ASP A 11 -11.81 0.27 9.19
N THR A 12 -12.35 0.87 8.14
CA THR A 12 -12.04 2.24 7.71
C THR A 12 -13.12 3.26 8.10
N SER A 13 -14.17 2.83 8.82
CA SER A 13 -15.34 3.69 9.12
C SER A 13 -15.03 4.96 9.91
N ALA A 14 -13.94 4.97 10.68
CA ALA A 14 -13.48 6.11 11.47
C ALA A 14 -12.31 6.90 10.83
N ILE A 15 -11.82 6.47 9.66
CA ILE A 15 -10.64 7.05 9.01
C ILE A 15 -11.06 8.25 8.16
N ASP A 16 -10.34 9.38 8.33
CA ASP A 16 -10.44 10.52 7.43
C ASP A 16 -9.51 10.31 6.22
N SER A 17 -10.08 9.92 5.08
CA SER A 17 -9.31 9.62 3.87
C SER A 17 -8.43 10.78 3.42
N LYS A 18 -8.89 12.03 3.54
CA LYS A 18 -8.14 13.20 3.10
C LYS A 18 -6.92 13.43 4.00
N LYS A 19 -7.09 13.23 5.30
CA LYS A 19 -5.98 13.31 6.25
C LYS A 19 -4.98 12.18 6.01
N LEU A 20 -5.47 10.96 5.81
CA LEU A 20 -4.62 9.77 5.63
C LEU A 20 -3.76 9.84 4.37
N LEU A 21 -4.32 10.33 3.25
CA LEU A 21 -3.62 10.43 1.96
C LEU A 21 -2.77 11.70 1.82
N LYS A 22 -2.64 12.52 2.88
CA LYS A 22 -1.98 13.83 2.79
C LYS A 22 -0.52 13.73 2.33
N ALA A 23 0.22 12.74 2.81
CA ALA A 23 1.63 12.51 2.45
C ALA A 23 1.79 11.89 1.04
N TRP A 24 0.69 11.54 0.37
CA TRP A 24 0.66 10.91 -0.95
C TRP A 24 0.14 11.84 -2.05
N GLU A 25 -0.20 13.10 -1.75
CA GLU A 25 -0.70 14.09 -2.73
C GLU A 25 0.27 14.34 -3.89
N TRP A 26 1.57 14.08 -3.70
CA TRP A 26 2.58 14.17 -4.75
C TRP A 26 2.41 13.09 -5.84
N LEU A 27 1.86 11.92 -5.47
CA LEU A 27 1.63 10.77 -6.35
C LEU A 27 0.19 10.69 -6.85
N ILE A 28 -0.77 11.25 -6.09
CA ILE A 28 -2.21 11.22 -6.38
C ILE A 28 -2.67 12.61 -6.84
N PRO A 29 -2.68 12.91 -8.16
CA PRO A 29 -2.95 14.26 -8.67
C PRO A 29 -4.44 14.62 -8.76
N PHE A 30 -5.34 13.75 -8.32
CA PHE A 30 -6.80 13.89 -8.43
C PHE A 30 -7.49 13.58 -7.10
N GLU A 31 -8.77 13.96 -6.97
CA GLU A 31 -9.53 13.63 -5.77
C GLU A 31 -9.91 12.14 -5.74
N THR A 32 -9.62 11.49 -4.63
CA THR A 32 -9.95 10.09 -4.39
C THR A 32 -10.69 9.86 -3.08
N GLU A 33 -11.34 8.71 -2.96
CA GLU A 33 -11.86 8.17 -1.70
C GLU A 33 -11.25 6.80 -1.44
N ILE A 34 -11.03 6.47 -0.17
CA ILE A 34 -10.55 5.13 0.22
C ILE A 34 -11.74 4.18 0.22
N ILE A 35 -11.62 3.09 -0.53
CA ILE A 35 -12.60 1.99 -0.53
C ILE A 35 -12.23 0.95 0.51
N MET A 36 -10.97 0.54 0.54
CA MET A 36 -10.43 -0.46 1.45
C MET A 36 -8.98 -0.13 1.79
N ILE A 37 -8.55 -0.56 2.97
CA ILE A 37 -7.15 -0.61 3.36
C ILE A 37 -6.84 -2.06 3.75
N THR A 38 -5.82 -2.66 3.14
CA THR A 38 -5.37 -4.01 3.45
C THR A 38 -4.81 -4.06 4.87
N GLN A 39 -4.75 -5.25 5.46
CA GLN A 39 -4.04 -5.40 6.73
C GLN A 39 -2.54 -5.10 6.63
N THR A 40 -1.96 -5.06 5.44
CA THR A 40 -0.55 -4.65 5.20
C THR A 40 -0.37 -3.15 5.00
N GLY A 41 -1.46 -2.37 5.02
CA GLY A 41 -1.40 -0.92 4.94
C GLY A 41 -1.47 -0.34 3.53
N ASP A 42 -1.80 -1.14 2.52
CA ASP A 42 -2.03 -0.68 1.14
C ASP A 42 -3.48 -0.26 0.96
N ALA A 43 -3.78 0.64 0.00
CA ALA A 43 -5.12 1.19 -0.17
C ALA A 43 -5.69 0.99 -1.56
N PHE A 44 -6.96 0.57 -1.61
CA PHE A 44 -7.78 0.67 -2.81
C PHE A 44 -8.52 2.00 -2.79
N LEU A 45 -8.35 2.78 -3.85
CA LEU A 45 -8.87 4.14 -3.99
C LEU A 45 -9.89 4.21 -5.14
N MET A 46 -10.92 5.03 -5.00
CA MET A 46 -11.82 5.38 -6.10
C MET A 46 -11.56 6.82 -6.51
N GLU A 47 -11.25 7.05 -7.79
CA GLU A 47 -11.19 8.39 -8.35
C GLU A 47 -12.60 8.99 -8.46
N LYS A 48 -12.79 10.24 -7.97
CA LYS A 48 -14.12 10.86 -7.89
C LYS A 48 -14.72 11.23 -9.25
N ASP A 49 -13.90 11.61 -10.21
CA ASP A 49 -14.38 12.18 -11.47
C ASP A 49 -14.83 11.12 -12.47
N ASN A 50 -14.15 9.97 -12.51
CA ASN A 50 -14.42 8.91 -13.49
C ASN A 50 -14.83 7.56 -12.87
N GLY A 51 -14.67 7.37 -11.55
CA GLY A 51 -15.02 6.14 -10.85
C GLY A 51 -14.03 4.97 -11.01
N SER A 52 -12.84 5.22 -11.57
CA SER A 52 -11.77 4.21 -11.69
C SER A 52 -11.27 3.79 -10.31
N ILE A 53 -10.88 2.52 -10.20
CA ILE A 53 -10.31 1.95 -8.99
C ILE A 53 -8.79 1.87 -9.14
N LEU A 54 -8.09 2.41 -8.16
CA LEU A 54 -6.64 2.44 -8.09
C LEU A 54 -6.13 1.65 -6.89
N PHE A 55 -4.91 1.17 -6.98
CA PHE A 55 -4.15 0.60 -5.88
C PHE A 55 -2.98 1.51 -5.54
N LEU A 56 -2.97 1.99 -4.30
CA LEU A 56 -1.82 2.66 -3.70
C LEU A 56 -1.00 1.60 -2.97
N ASP A 57 0.13 1.24 -3.56
CA ASP A 57 1.12 0.37 -2.94
C ASP A 57 1.98 1.22 -2.00
N THR A 58 1.77 1.07 -0.70
CA THR A 58 2.52 1.84 0.30
C THR A 58 3.92 1.28 0.50
N LEU A 59 4.13 0.01 0.15
CA LEU A 59 5.41 -0.66 0.26
C LEU A 59 6.38 -0.17 -0.81
N ASP A 60 5.94 -0.11 -2.06
CA ASP A 60 6.75 0.24 -3.25
C ASP A 60 6.55 1.67 -3.75
N GLY A 61 5.60 2.41 -3.18
CA GLY A 61 5.40 3.83 -3.48
C GLY A 61 4.79 4.08 -4.85
N GLU A 62 3.96 3.15 -5.32
CA GLU A 62 3.37 3.14 -6.65
C GLU A 62 1.85 3.35 -6.61
N LEU A 63 1.30 3.89 -7.70
CA LEU A 63 -0.12 4.06 -7.90
C LEU A 63 -0.53 3.42 -9.23
N GLU A 64 -1.30 2.34 -9.15
CA GLU A 64 -1.74 1.56 -10.31
C GLU A 64 -3.26 1.75 -10.53
N VAL A 65 -3.70 1.81 -11.79
CA VAL A 65 -5.13 1.72 -12.13
C VAL A 65 -5.50 0.24 -12.33
N LEU A 66 -6.37 -0.29 -11.49
CA LEU A 66 -6.78 -1.69 -11.52
C LEU A 66 -8.04 -1.93 -12.36
N ALA A 67 -8.99 -1.00 -12.30
CA ALA A 67 -10.29 -1.15 -12.93
C ALA A 67 -10.90 0.20 -13.30
N ASP A 68 -11.78 0.20 -14.30
CA ASP A 68 -12.51 1.38 -14.78
C ASP A 68 -13.79 1.67 -13.98
N SER A 69 -14.19 0.75 -13.10
CA SER A 69 -15.41 0.86 -12.31
C SER A 69 -15.40 -0.06 -11.10
N LEU A 70 -16.28 0.23 -10.14
CA LEU A 70 -16.49 -0.62 -8.97
C LEU A 70 -16.97 -2.03 -9.34
N GLU A 71 -17.77 -2.18 -10.41
CA GLU A 71 -18.25 -3.50 -10.87
C GLU A 71 -17.10 -4.34 -11.42
N SER A 72 -16.26 -3.76 -12.28
CA SER A 72 -15.04 -4.43 -12.79
C SER A 72 -14.10 -4.81 -11.64
N PHE A 73 -13.96 -3.95 -10.63
CA PHE A 73 -13.17 -4.25 -9.44
C PHE A 73 -13.74 -5.39 -8.58
N GLN A 74 -15.07 -5.47 -8.43
CA GLN A 74 -15.70 -6.59 -7.73
C GLN A 74 -15.41 -7.93 -8.41
N GLN A 75 -15.30 -7.96 -9.74
CA GLN A 75 -14.88 -9.16 -10.48
C GLN A 75 -13.43 -9.54 -10.20
N LEU A 76 -12.53 -8.56 -10.03
CA LEU A 76 -11.14 -8.83 -9.63
C LEU A 76 -11.06 -9.45 -8.24
N LEU A 77 -11.92 -9.04 -7.31
CA LEU A 77 -11.99 -9.64 -5.97
C LEU A 77 -12.49 -11.09 -5.96
N GLU A 78 -13.05 -11.60 -7.07
CA GLU A 78 -13.39 -13.01 -7.24
C GLU A 78 -12.21 -13.86 -7.75
N ASP A 79 -11.13 -13.22 -8.26
CA ASP A 79 -9.91 -13.89 -8.69
C ASP A 79 -8.98 -14.14 -7.50
N GLU A 80 -8.76 -15.43 -7.19
CA GLU A 80 -7.90 -15.85 -6.09
C GLU A 80 -6.45 -15.38 -6.25
N ALA A 81 -5.92 -15.35 -7.48
CA ALA A 81 -4.54 -14.90 -7.72
C ALA A 81 -4.40 -13.40 -7.44
N PHE A 82 -5.39 -12.61 -7.87
CA PHE A 82 -5.45 -11.18 -7.57
C PHE A 82 -5.50 -10.92 -6.07
N VAL A 83 -6.35 -11.65 -5.35
CA VAL A 83 -6.49 -11.49 -3.89
C VAL A 83 -5.20 -11.91 -3.16
N ILE A 84 -4.55 -12.99 -3.59
CA ILE A 84 -3.29 -13.43 -2.98
C ILE A 84 -2.20 -12.36 -3.08
N ASP A 85 -2.09 -11.74 -4.26
CA ASP A 85 -1.05 -10.76 -4.58
C ASP A 85 -1.31 -9.40 -3.91
N TYR A 86 -2.43 -8.74 -4.25
CA TYR A 86 -2.73 -7.37 -3.82
C TYR A 86 -3.09 -7.23 -2.34
N PHE A 87 -3.39 -8.34 -1.65
CA PHE A 87 -3.59 -8.33 -0.18
C PHE A 87 -2.40 -8.93 0.56
N SER A 88 -1.30 -9.21 -0.13
CA SER A 88 -0.07 -9.76 0.46
C SER A 88 -0.37 -11.00 1.34
N CYS A 89 -1.21 -11.91 0.83
CA CYS A 89 -1.75 -13.01 1.63
C CYS A 89 -0.64 -13.92 2.20
N GLU A 90 0.44 -14.13 1.45
CA GLU A 90 1.57 -14.93 1.92
C GLU A 90 2.30 -14.27 3.11
N LEU A 91 2.45 -12.94 3.05
CA LEU A 91 3.10 -12.16 4.10
C LEU A 91 2.28 -12.18 5.40
N ILE A 92 0.95 -12.10 5.31
CA ILE A 92 0.07 -12.05 6.50
C ILE A 92 -0.45 -13.40 6.95
N ALA A 93 -0.29 -14.48 6.17
CA ALA A 93 -0.83 -15.79 6.48
C ALA A 93 -0.57 -16.29 7.92
N PRO A 94 0.63 -16.08 8.51
CA PRO A 94 0.90 -16.49 9.90
C PRO A 94 0.16 -15.66 10.95
N LEU A 95 -0.40 -14.51 10.56
CA LEU A 95 -1.00 -13.50 11.43
C LEU A 95 -2.53 -13.42 11.33
N LEU A 96 -3.14 -14.08 10.34
CA LEU A 96 -4.60 -14.05 10.10
C LEU A 96 -5.47 -14.46 11.31
N HIS A 97 -4.89 -15.14 12.30
CA HIS A 97 -5.58 -15.56 13.52
C HIS A 97 -5.66 -14.44 14.59
N HIS A 98 -4.92 -13.35 14.40
CA HIS A 98 -4.78 -12.26 15.33
C HIS A 98 -5.65 -11.09 14.89
N GLN A 99 -6.46 -10.58 15.81
CA GLN A 99 -7.23 -9.38 15.54
C GLN A 99 -6.35 -8.15 15.74
N LEU A 100 -6.21 -7.34 14.71
CA LEU A 100 -5.57 -6.04 14.80
C LEU A 100 -6.37 -5.10 15.72
N PRO A 101 -5.69 -4.29 16.56
CA PRO A 101 -6.34 -3.16 17.21
C PRO A 101 -7.00 -2.21 16.19
N PRO A 102 -8.04 -1.45 16.59
CA PRO A 102 -8.65 -0.45 15.72
C PRO A 102 -7.62 0.55 15.19
N ASN A 103 -7.76 0.96 13.92
CA ASN A 103 -6.89 1.92 13.24
C ASN A 103 -5.41 1.50 13.18
N THR A 104 -5.13 0.19 13.12
CA THR A 104 -3.76 -0.30 12.97
C THR A 104 -3.61 -1.27 11.81
N VAL A 105 -2.41 -1.33 11.25
CA VAL A 105 -2.00 -2.21 10.15
C VAL A 105 -0.70 -2.93 10.50
N TYR A 106 -0.40 -4.01 9.79
CA TYR A 106 0.90 -4.65 9.79
C TYR A 106 1.81 -3.97 8.78
N GLY A 107 2.84 -3.26 9.26
CA GLY A 107 3.87 -2.66 8.41
C GLY A 107 5.19 -3.41 8.55
N LEU A 108 6.02 -3.41 7.51
CA LEU A 108 7.40 -3.91 7.63
C LEU A 108 8.23 -2.92 8.44
N LYS A 109 8.70 -3.34 9.62
CA LYS A 109 9.52 -2.54 10.54
C LYS A 109 10.72 -1.90 9.84
N THR A 110 11.35 -2.65 8.94
CA THR A 110 12.33 -2.12 8.00
C THR A 110 11.84 -2.43 6.59
N PRO A 111 11.38 -1.44 5.83
CA PRO A 111 10.98 -1.64 4.43
C PRO A 111 12.12 -2.23 3.58
N PRO A 112 11.84 -3.06 2.57
CA PRO A 112 12.85 -3.64 1.69
C PRO A 112 13.72 -2.59 1.00
N VAL A 113 13.14 -1.44 0.63
CA VAL A 113 13.89 -0.31 0.04
C VAL A 113 14.98 0.26 0.97
N LEU A 114 14.85 0.05 2.29
CA LEU A 114 15.84 0.39 3.31
C LEU A 114 16.71 -0.81 3.73
N GLY A 115 16.69 -1.90 2.96
CA GLY A 115 17.49 -3.11 3.21
C GLY A 115 16.84 -4.11 4.17
N GLY A 116 15.55 -4.00 4.45
CA GLY A 116 14.80 -5.00 5.22
C GLY A 116 14.38 -6.22 4.40
N GLU A 117 13.79 -7.22 5.08
CA GLU A 117 13.30 -8.44 4.45
C GLU A 117 11.77 -8.40 4.26
N TYR A 118 11.29 -8.78 3.08
CA TYR A 118 9.86 -9.05 2.83
C TYR A 118 9.48 -10.40 3.45
N HIS A 119 9.23 -10.40 4.75
CA HIS A 119 8.92 -11.61 5.52
C HIS A 119 8.08 -11.26 6.75
N SER A 120 7.19 -12.17 7.17
CA SER A 120 6.25 -11.94 8.27
C SER A 120 6.91 -11.63 9.61
N ALA A 121 8.12 -12.14 9.84
CA ALA A 121 8.92 -11.84 11.03
C ALA A 121 9.41 -10.37 11.12
N ASN A 122 9.36 -9.62 10.01
CA ASN A 122 9.68 -8.20 9.96
C ASN A 122 8.42 -7.31 10.10
N LEU A 123 7.23 -7.91 10.25
CA LEU A 123 6.00 -7.15 10.48
C LEU A 123 5.88 -6.70 11.94
N GLU A 124 5.51 -5.43 12.11
CA GLU A 124 5.07 -4.87 13.39
C GLU A 124 3.71 -4.18 13.20
N ILE A 125 3.02 -3.90 14.31
CA ILE A 125 1.74 -3.18 14.28
C ILE A 125 2.02 -1.69 14.31
N PHE A 126 1.48 -0.95 13.34
CA PHE A 126 1.56 0.50 13.25
C PHE A 126 0.17 1.12 13.32
N ASP A 127 0.10 2.33 13.85
CA ASP A 127 -1.07 3.19 13.62
C ASP A 127 -1.16 3.48 12.11
N VAL A 128 -2.35 3.36 11.54
CA VAL A 128 -2.56 3.49 10.09
C VAL A 128 -2.21 4.89 9.59
N GLU A 129 -2.45 5.95 10.37
CA GLU A 129 -2.09 7.31 9.96
C GLU A 129 -0.57 7.49 9.93
N HIS A 130 0.13 6.96 10.92
CA HIS A 130 1.60 6.99 10.92
C HIS A 130 2.19 6.16 9.78
N HIS A 131 1.68 4.94 9.52
CA HIS A 131 2.14 4.10 8.41
C HIS A 131 2.06 4.82 7.07
N PHE A 132 0.88 5.39 6.75
CA PHE A 132 0.69 6.12 5.50
C PHE A 132 1.54 7.39 5.44
N SER A 133 1.65 8.14 6.53
CA SER A 133 2.46 9.36 6.57
C SER A 133 3.93 9.07 6.34
N ASP A 134 4.48 8.09 7.07
CA ASP A 134 5.92 7.77 7.04
C ASP A 134 6.31 7.18 5.68
N MET A 135 5.53 6.24 5.14
CA MET A 135 5.79 5.65 3.82
C MET A 135 5.61 6.67 2.68
N GLY A 136 4.60 7.53 2.75
CA GLY A 136 4.39 8.56 1.73
C GLY A 136 5.53 9.58 1.68
N MET A 137 6.03 10.02 2.84
CA MET A 137 7.21 10.88 2.94
C MET A 137 8.48 10.18 2.46
N LEU A 138 8.68 8.92 2.84
CA LEU A 138 9.83 8.11 2.42
C LEU A 138 9.91 8.01 0.89
N TRP A 139 8.80 7.66 0.25
CA TRP A 139 8.76 7.49 -1.21
C TRP A 139 8.85 8.82 -1.97
N GLU A 140 8.30 9.91 -1.42
CA GLU A 140 8.55 11.26 -1.94
C GLU A 140 10.05 11.60 -1.91
N GLU A 141 10.72 11.30 -0.80
CA GLU A 141 12.16 11.54 -0.66
C GLU A 141 12.97 10.70 -1.65
N ILE A 142 12.69 9.40 -1.74
CA ILE A 142 13.37 8.48 -2.68
C ILE A 142 13.19 8.93 -4.12
N GLY A 143 11.98 9.31 -4.54
CA GLY A 143 11.71 9.81 -5.89
C GLY A 143 12.45 11.11 -6.23
N ASN A 144 12.88 11.87 -5.22
CA ASN A 144 13.68 13.09 -5.38
C ASN A 144 15.19 12.85 -5.36
N ILE A 145 15.67 11.63 -5.06
CA ILE A 145 17.09 11.30 -5.11
C ILE A 145 17.54 11.26 -6.57
N LYS A 146 18.37 12.23 -6.95
CA LYS A 146 19.09 12.20 -8.22
C LYS A 146 20.26 11.23 -8.08
N ILE A 147 20.20 10.11 -8.78
CA ILE A 147 21.37 9.27 -8.97
C ILE A 147 22.21 9.96 -10.05
N ASP A 148 23.28 10.64 -9.63
CA ASP A 148 24.29 11.15 -10.57
C ASP A 148 25.00 9.92 -11.17
N GLU A 149 24.57 9.49 -12.35
CA GLU A 149 25.27 8.52 -13.19
C GLU A 149 26.52 9.18 -13.83
N ASP A 150 27.48 9.64 -13.04
CA ASP A 150 28.76 10.13 -13.56
C ASP A 150 29.90 9.97 -12.54
N SER A 151 30.55 8.80 -12.53
CA SER A 151 31.95 8.68 -12.08
C SER A 151 32.72 7.48 -12.63
N ASP A 152 32.35 6.93 -13.81
CA ASP A 152 33.11 5.87 -14.49
C ASP A 152 33.77 6.31 -15.82
N GLU A 153 34.03 7.60 -15.99
CA GLU A 153 35.00 8.09 -16.98
C GLU A 153 36.24 8.64 -16.27
N ASN A 154 37.33 7.85 -16.30
CA ASN A 154 38.76 8.21 -16.17
C ASN A 154 39.54 7.42 -15.12
N ARG A 155 39.85 6.15 -15.41
CA ARG A 155 41.15 5.54 -15.04
C ARG A 155 41.64 4.58 -16.13
N ASN A 156 42.01 5.16 -17.27
CA ASN A 156 42.98 4.55 -18.18
C ASN A 156 43.98 5.65 -18.59
N GLU A 157 45.03 5.81 -17.80
CA GLU A 157 46.35 6.30 -18.25
C GLU A 157 47.44 5.50 -17.55
#